data_AF-A0A970HNW1-F1
#
_entry.id   AF-A0A970HNW1-F1
#
_cell.length_a   1.000
_cell.length_b   1.000
_cell.length_c   1.000
_cell.angle_alpha   90.00
_cell.angle_beta   90.00
_cell.angle_gamma   90.00
#
_symmetry.space_group_name_H-M   'P 1'
#
loop_
_entity.id
_entity.type
_entity.pdbx_description
1 polymer ?
#
loop_
_entity_poly.entity_id
_entity_poly.type
_entity_poly.pdbx_seq_one_letter_code
_entity_poly.pdbx_strand_id
1 'polypeptide(L)'
;MHDHLTEKLLLLERLLLRHDYSELLFQARAEQIREKVLRIIRLKEEQVKLLDDLLKETAQFNLRGLPIREGAPRTDTMPYKQKQSPE
;
A
#
# COMPACT_ATOMS: atom_id res chain seq x y z
N MET A 1 -5.84 -4.31 -8.93
CA MET A 1 -5.09 -3.17 -9.48
C MET A 1 -4.87 -2.22 -8.32
N HIS A 2 -3.76 -2.37 -7.60
CA HIS A 2 -3.32 -1.33 -6.67
C HIS A 2 -3.08 -0.09 -7.48
N ASP A 3 -3.81 0.97 -7.16
CA ASP A 3 -3.79 2.17 -7.98
C ASP A 3 -2.37 2.70 -8.03
N HIS A 4 -1.77 2.60 -9.22
CA HIS A 4 -0.47 3.15 -9.55
C HIS A 4 -0.39 4.65 -9.22
N LEU A 5 -1.55 5.31 -9.14
CA LEU A 5 -1.72 6.67 -8.62
C LEU A 5 -1.37 6.77 -7.13
N THR A 6 -1.86 5.87 -6.29
CA THR A 6 -1.63 5.90 -4.84
C THR A 6 -0.17 5.60 -4.49
N GLU A 7 0.48 4.69 -5.21
CA GLU A 7 1.93 4.46 -5.08
C GLU A 7 2.75 5.70 -5.46
N LYS A 8 2.38 6.39 -6.54
CA LYS A 8 3.01 7.65 -6.95
C LYS A 8 2.79 8.77 -5.95
N LEU A 9 1.58 8.88 -5.37
CA LEU A 9 1.27 9.84 -4.32
C LEU A 9 2.09 9.56 -3.05
N LEU A 10 2.24 8.29 -2.68
CA LEU A 10 3.08 7.90 -1.55
C LEU A 10 4.56 8.24 -1.78
N LEU A 11 5.05 8.02 -3.00
CA LEU A 11 6.40 8.41 -3.39
C LEU A 11 6.60 9.93 -3.30
N LEU A 12 5.64 10.72 -3.79
CA LEU A 12 5.68 12.17 -3.70
C LEU A 12 5.73 12.65 -2.25
N GLU A 13 4.88 12.11 -1.36
CA GLU A 13 4.89 12.49 0.06
C GLU A 13 6.24 12.15 0.73
N ARG A 14 6.86 11.00 0.39
CA ARG A 14 8.21 10.66 0.86
C ARG A 14 9.28 11.63 0.35
N LEU A 15 9.17 12.11 -0.88
CA LEU A 15 10.09 13.11 -1.45
C LEU A 15 9.92 14.47 -0.77
N LEU A 16 8.68 14.91 -0.54
CA LEU A 16 8.38 16.16 0.18
C LEU A 16 8.96 16.14 1.60
N LEU A 17 8.82 15.02 2.33
CA LEU A 17 9.43 14.83 3.65
C LEU A 17 10.95 14.98 3.62
N ARG A 18 11.62 14.39 2.62
CA ARG A 18 13.08 14.42 2.51
C ARG A 18 13.64 15.77 2.10
N HIS A 19 12.94 16.51 1.26
CA HIS A 19 13.45 17.74 0.67
C HIS A 19 12.77 18.97 1.28
N ASP A 20 11.52 19.22 0.91
CA ASP A 20 10.82 20.46 1.19
C ASP A 20 10.64 20.72 2.69
N TYR A 21 10.27 19.71 3.48
CA TYR A 21 10.10 19.88 4.92
C TYR A 21 11.43 19.98 5.67
N SER A 22 12.48 19.33 5.18
CA SER A 22 13.82 19.45 5.74
C SER A 22 14.40 20.84 5.46
N GLU A 23 14.14 21.38 4.27
CA GLU A 23 14.49 22.76 3.92
C GLU A 23 13.70 23.76 4.76
N LEU A 24 12.39 23.56 4.93
CA LEU A 24 11.56 24.40 5.78
C LEU A 24 12.05 24.39 7.23
N LEU A 25 12.49 23.24 7.75
CA LEU A 25 13.08 23.12 9.08
C LEU A 25 14.40 23.89 9.19
N PHE A 26 15.22 23.84 8.15
CA PHE A 26 16.47 24.61 8.08
C PHE A 26 16.23 26.13 8.05
N GLN A 27 15.19 26.57 7.34
CA GLN A 27 14.83 27.99 7.24
C GLN A 27 14.13 28.52 8.52
N ALA A 28 13.51 27.65 9.32
CA ALA A 28 12.80 28.01 10.55
C ALA A 28 13.74 28.39 11.70
N ARG A 29 14.18 29.66 11.72
CA ARG A 29 15.13 30.19 12.72
C ARG A 29 14.52 30.45 14.11
N ALA A 30 13.25 30.82 14.16
CA ALA A 30 12.56 31.05 15.43
C ALA A 30 12.15 29.72 16.05
N GLU A 31 12.47 29.51 17.33
CA GLU A 31 12.25 28.24 18.03
C GLU A 31 10.79 27.77 17.98
N GLN A 32 9.84 28.67 18.23
CA GLN A 32 8.41 28.39 18.14
C GLN A 32 7.96 27.97 16.73
N ILE A 33 8.58 28.52 15.69
CA ILE A 33 8.29 28.13 14.31
C ILE A 33 8.91 26.75 14.03
N ARG A 34 10.14 26.53 14.49
CA ARG A 34 10.85 25.26 14.36
C ARG A 34 10.09 24.10 15.00
N GLU A 35 9.51 24.31 16.19
CA GLU A 35 8.64 23.33 16.85
C GLU A 35 7.41 22.97 16.02
N LYS A 36 6.76 23.98 15.42
CA LYS A 36 5.61 23.74 14.53
C LYS A 36 6.02 22.95 13.30
N VAL A 37 7.17 23.26 12.69
CA VAL A 37 7.69 22.52 11.53
C VAL A 37 7.99 21.07 11.90
N LEU A 38 8.64 20.82 13.05
CA LEU A 38 8.89 19.47 13.55
C LEU A 38 7.58 18.69 13.79
N ARG A 39 6.55 19.35 14.31
CA ARG A 39 5.23 18.73 14.49
C ARG A 39 4.59 18.37 13.16
N ILE A 40 4.69 19.23 12.15
CA ILE A 40 4.21 18.95 10.79
C ILE A 40 4.93 17.74 10.20
N ILE A 41 6.26 17.68 10.31
CA ILE A 41 7.07 16.55 9.83
C ILE A 41 6.57 15.23 10.43
N ARG A 42 6.41 15.16 11.76
CA ARG A 42 5.93 13.95 12.44
C ARG A 42 4.55 13.50 11.97
N LEU A 43 3.61 14.45 11.86
CA LEU A 43 2.26 14.15 11.36
C LEU A 43 2.29 13.64 9.91
N LYS A 44 3.19 14.17 9.09
CA LYS A 44 3.38 13.72 7.72
C LYS A 44 4.00 12.32 7.64
N GLU A 45 4.97 12.00 8.49
CA GLU A 45 5.51 10.64 8.62
C GLU A 45 4.42 9.63 9.01
N GLU A 46 3.59 9.97 9.99
CA GLU A 46 2.46 9.14 10.43
C GLU A 46 1.44 8.94 9.29
N GLN A 47 1.09 9.99 8.56
CA GLN A 47 0.19 9.91 7.41
C GLN A 47 0.75 8.99 6.31
N VAL A 48 2.03 9.11 5.97
CA VAL A 48 2.69 8.27 4.98
C VAL A 48 2.67 6.80 5.40
N LYS A 49 2.91 6.52 6.68
CA LYS A 49 2.84 5.17 7.21
C LYS A 49 1.43 4.58 7.08
N LEU A 50 0.41 5.34 7.47
CA LEU A 50 -0.99 4.91 7.33
C LEU A 50 -1.37 4.63 5.87
N LEU A 51 -0.90 5.45 4.93
CA LEU A 51 -1.15 5.22 3.50
C LEU A 51 -0.45 3.95 2.99
N ASP A 52 0.78 3.69 3.43
CA ASP A 52 1.52 2.46 3.09
C ASP A 52 0.81 1.21 3.65
N ASP A 53 0.31 1.29 4.88
CA ASP A 53 -0.42 0.19 5.52
C ASP A 53 -1.78 -0.04 4.85
N LEU A 54 -2.55 1.02 4.54
CA LEU A 54 -3.80 0.92 3.79
C LEU A 54 -3.58 0.31 2.39
N LEU A 55 -2.47 0.63 1.73
CA LEU A 55 -2.12 -0.01 0.45
C LEU A 55 -1.86 -1.50 0.60
N LYS A 56 -1.16 -1.94 1.65
CA LYS A 56 -0.94 -3.38 1.90
C LYS A 56 -2.25 -4.10 2.22
N GLU A 57 -3.12 -3.47 2.99
CA GLU A 57 -4.42 -4.04 3.35
C GLU A 57 -5.31 -4.15 2.13
N THR A 58 -5.46 -3.09 1.34
CA THR A 58 -6.30 -3.09 0.14
C THR A 58 -5.82 -4.10 -0.92
N ALA A 59 -4.55 -4.53 -0.88
CA ALA A 59 -4.01 -5.58 -1.76
C ALA A 59 -4.56 -6.97 -1.48
N GLN A 60 -5.10 -7.14 -0.29
CA GLN A 60 -5.72 -8.38 0.14
C GLN A 60 -7.19 -8.46 -0.29
N PHE A 61 -7.78 -7.36 -0.81
CA PHE A 61 -9.17 -7.30 -1.23
C PHE A 61 -9.30 -7.13 -2.74
N ASN A 62 -10.31 -7.76 -3.33
CA ASN A 62 -10.68 -7.53 -4.72
C ASN A 62 -11.47 -6.22 -4.89
N LEU A 63 -11.80 -5.85 -6.13
CA LEU A 63 -12.54 -4.61 -6.45
C LEU A 63 -13.94 -4.53 -5.82
N ARG A 64 -14.48 -5.65 -5.29
CA ARG A 64 -15.75 -5.69 -4.56
C ARG A 64 -15.57 -5.65 -3.04
N GLY A 65 -14.34 -5.42 -2.56
CA GLY A 65 -14.01 -5.39 -1.13
C GLY A 65 -14.02 -6.77 -0.46
N LEU A 66 -13.98 -7.86 -1.24
CA LEU A 66 -13.92 -9.22 -0.69
C LEU A 66 -12.47 -9.70 -0.61
N PRO A 67 -12.07 -10.42 0.45
CA PRO A 67 -10.72 -10.95 0.57
C PRO A 67 -10.39 -11.87 -0.61
N ILE A 68 -9.22 -11.67 -1.21
CA ILE A 68 -8.67 -12.53 -2.25
C ILE A 68 -8.27 -13.83 -1.57
N ARG A 69 -9.13 -14.86 -1.61
CA ARG A 69 -8.82 -16.19 -1.06
C ARG A 69 -7.70 -16.84 -1.90
N GLU A 70 -6.49 -16.88 -1.36
CA GLU A 70 -5.43 -17.79 -1.80
C GLU A 70 -5.85 -19.24 -1.48
N GLY A 71 -6.61 -19.90 -2.36
CA GLY A 71 -6.96 -21.30 -2.12
C GLY A 71 -8.20 -21.82 -2.82
N ALA A 72 -8.41 -21.52 -4.11
CA ALA A 72 -9.21 -22.43 -4.92
C ALA A 72 -8.31 -23.62 -5.28
N PRO A 73 -8.54 -24.84 -4.75
CA PRO A 73 -7.81 -26.00 -5.23
C PRO A 73 -8.17 -26.17 -6.70
N ARG A 74 -7.15 -26.28 -7.55
CA ARG A 74 -7.31 -26.77 -8.93
C ARG A 74 -7.83 -28.21 -8.83
N THR A 75 -9.14 -28.39 -8.78
CA THR A 75 -9.78 -29.69 -9.03
C THR A 75 -9.77 -29.95 -10.53
N ASP A 76 -8.56 -30.04 -11.11
CA ASP A 76 -8.31 -30.64 -12.41
C ASP A 76 -7.54 -31.96 -12.18
N THR A 77 -8.06 -32.79 -11.29
CA THR A 77 -7.79 -34.23 -11.33
C THR A 77 -9.07 -34.90 -11.80
N MET A 78 -9.25 -34.93 -13.13
CA MET A 78 -10.16 -35.84 -13.80
C MET A 78 -9.68 -37.29 -13.54
N PRO A 79 -10.46 -38.16 -12.89
CA PRO A 79 -10.14 -39.57 -12.86
C PRO A 79 -10.56 -40.18 -14.22
N TYR A 80 -9.60 -40.79 -14.90
CA TYR A 80 -9.82 -41.64 -16.06
C TYR A 80 -10.94 -42.65 -15.80
N LYS A 81 -12.07 -42.55 -16.52
CA LYS A 81 -13.01 -43.69 -16.62
C LYS A 81 -12.58 -44.57 -17.80
N GLN A 82 -12.18 -45.77 -17.42
CA GLN A 82 -11.82 -46.90 -18.25
C GLN A 82 -12.87 -47.17 -19.34
N LYS A 83 -12.39 -47.34 -20.57
CA LYS A 83 -13.12 -48.06 -21.61
C LYS A 83 -13.25 -49.52 -21.18
N GLN A 84 -14.49 -49.99 -21.02
CA GLN A 84 -14.80 -51.41 -21.07
C GLN A 84 -16.05 -51.58 -21.94
N SER A 85 -15.84 -51.90 -23.20
CA SER A 85 -16.70 -52.85 -23.93
C SER A 85 -16.00 -54.20 -23.82
N PRO A 86 -16.76 -55.27 -23.63
CA PRO A 86 -16.81 -56.24 -24.71
C PRO A 86 -18.20 -56.81 -24.98
N GLU A 87 -18.26 -57.40 -26.17
CA GLU A 87 -19.33 -58.17 -26.83
C GLU A 87 -19.83 -59.38 -26.02
#